data_AF-A0A847IDB6-F1
#
_entry.id   AF-A0A847IDB6-F1
#
_cell.length_a   1.000
_cell.length_b   1.000
_cell.length_c   1.000
_cell.angle_alpha   90.00
_cell.angle_beta   90.00
_cell.angle_gamma   90.00
#
_symmetry.space_group_name_H-M   'P 1'
#
loop_
_entity.id
_entity.type
_entity.pdbx_description
1 polymer ?
#
loop_
_entity_poly.entity_id
_entity_poly.type
_entity_poly.pdbx_seq_one_letter_code
_entity_poly.pdbx_strand_id
1 'polypeptide(L)'
;MKYALLLMGHVNDPACGEDGGASPEDFFAFDKEITDAGVVVSSFALEDERVIVHTDEAGERVVASSGPFAEVQEFVGGGYIIEVANVDEAIAWARRSPGSAPGGHVEIRPLAPY
;
A
#
# COMPACT_ATOMS: atom_id res chain seq x y z
N MET A 1 8.11 11.39 -13.21
CA MET A 1 6.66 11.11 -13.07
C MET A 1 6.43 10.46 -11.73
N LYS A 2 5.36 10.84 -11.01
CA LYS A 2 5.10 10.30 -9.68
C LYS A 2 4.12 9.13 -9.74
N TYR A 3 4.43 8.08 -9.00
CA TYR A 3 3.59 6.89 -8.88
C TYR A 3 3.41 6.52 -7.41
N ALA A 4 2.20 6.12 -7.02
CA ALA A 4 1.94 5.47 -5.75
C ALA A 4 2.06 3.96 -5.95
N LEU A 5 2.84 3.32 -5.09
CA LEU A 5 2.92 1.89 -4.91
C LEU A 5 2.14 1.56 -3.63
N LEU A 6 0.94 1.00 -3.76
CA LEU A 6 0.11 0.61 -2.63
C LEU A 6 0.37 -0.85 -2.32
N LEU A 7 0.81 -1.13 -1.09
CA LEU A 7 1.08 -2.48 -0.62
C LEU A 7 -0.23 -3.06 -0.10
N MET A 8 -0.74 -4.08 -0.80
CA MET A 8 -2.05 -4.66 -0.55
C MET A 8 -1.88 -5.91 0.32
N GLY A 9 -2.52 -5.90 1.48
CA GLY A 9 -2.63 -7.03 2.40
C GLY A 9 -4.01 -7.68 2.33
N HIS A 10 -4.12 -8.88 2.88
CA HIS A 10 -5.37 -9.65 2.90
C HIS A 10 -5.94 -9.74 4.32
N VAL A 11 -7.25 -9.56 4.51
CA VAL A 11 -7.87 -9.50 5.86
C VAL A 11 -7.75 -10.82 6.63
N ASN A 12 -7.69 -11.95 5.92
CA ASN A 12 -7.49 -13.28 6.53
C ASN A 12 -6.00 -13.61 6.75
N ASP A 13 -5.10 -12.76 6.27
CA ASP A 13 -3.65 -12.89 6.45
C ASP A 13 -3.00 -11.50 6.56
N PRO A 14 -3.32 -10.74 7.63
CA PRO A 14 -2.97 -9.32 7.73
C PRO A 14 -1.46 -9.08 7.88
N ALA A 15 -0.72 -10.10 8.32
CA ALA A 15 0.73 -10.07 8.43
C ALA A 15 1.43 -10.43 7.11
N CYS A 16 0.67 -10.72 6.04
CA CYS A 16 1.21 -11.28 4.81
C CYS A 16 2.08 -12.53 5.11
N GLY A 17 1.53 -13.48 5.87
CA GLY A 17 2.01 -14.85 6.04
C GLY A 17 2.41 -15.23 7.46
N GLU A 18 1.57 -15.99 8.17
CA GLU A 18 2.05 -16.87 9.27
C GLU A 18 2.87 -18.06 8.71
N ASP A 19 2.65 -18.43 7.43
CA ASP A 19 3.27 -19.57 6.74
C ASP A 19 3.92 -19.17 5.39
N GLY A 20 4.72 -18.10 5.36
CA GLY A 20 5.70 -17.89 4.27
C GLY A 20 5.53 -16.67 3.36
N GLY A 21 4.96 -15.57 3.84
CA GLY A 21 5.13 -14.28 3.17
C GLY A 21 6.27 -13.46 3.76
N ALA A 22 6.37 -12.20 3.35
CA ALA A 22 7.55 -11.37 3.57
C ALA A 22 7.76 -11.02 5.05
N SER A 23 8.99 -11.22 5.54
CA SER A 23 9.35 -10.88 6.91
C SER A 23 9.48 -9.35 7.10
N PRO A 24 9.34 -8.84 8.33
CA PRO A 24 9.66 -7.44 8.63
C PRO A 24 11.08 -7.06 8.17
N GLU A 25 12.06 -7.97 8.27
CA GLU A 25 13.42 -7.74 7.80
C GLU A 25 13.49 -7.53 6.28
N ASP A 26 12.70 -8.28 5.50
CA ASP A 26 12.62 -8.10 4.03
C ASP A 26 12.07 -6.71 3.68
N PHE A 27 11.04 -6.25 4.41
CA PHE A 27 10.49 -4.92 4.23
C PHE A 27 11.50 -3.82 4.59
N PHE A 28 12.26 -3.97 5.69
CA PHE A 28 13.31 -3.02 6.03
C PHE A 28 14.46 -3.00 5.01
N ALA A 29 14.85 -4.16 4.48
CA ALA A 29 15.87 -4.24 3.44
C ALA A 29 15.41 -3.54 2.16
N PHE A 30 14.16 -3.75 1.75
CA PHE A 30 13.58 -3.07 0.59
C PHE A 30 13.43 -1.56 0.81
N ASP A 31 12.93 -1.12 1.96
CA ASP A 31 12.79 0.31 2.30
C ASP A 31 14.14 1.03 2.21
N LYS A 32 15.19 0.41 2.76
CA LYS A 32 16.56 0.92 2.61
C LYS A 32 16.98 1.00 1.14
N GLU A 33 16.77 -0.07 0.38
CA GLU A 33 17.18 -0.16 -1.02
C GLU A 33 16.50 0.90 -1.91
N ILE A 34 15.19 1.07 -1.77
CA ILE A 34 14.42 2.04 -2.57
C ILE A 34 14.69 3.48 -2.15
N THR A 35 14.93 3.71 -0.86
CA THR A 35 15.32 5.03 -0.34
C THR A 35 16.74 5.41 -0.79
N ASP A 36 17.71 4.49 -0.67
CA ASP A 36 19.10 4.74 -1.10
C ASP A 36 19.20 4.99 -2.61
N ALA A 37 18.29 4.45 -3.41
CA ALA A 37 18.19 4.74 -4.84
C ALA A 37 17.69 6.16 -5.15
N GLY A 38 17.21 6.92 -4.15
CA GLY A 38 16.81 8.31 -4.28
C GLY A 38 15.49 8.55 -5.04
N VAL A 39 14.69 7.50 -5.24
CA VAL A 39 13.41 7.59 -5.97
C VAL A 39 12.21 7.85 -5.07
N VAL A 40 12.35 7.69 -3.75
CA VAL A 40 11.26 7.86 -2.79
C VAL A 40 10.97 9.35 -2.57
N VAL A 41 9.73 9.75 -2.85
CA VAL A 41 9.18 11.07 -2.49
C VAL A 41 8.59 11.03 -1.08
N SER A 42 7.90 9.94 -0.74
CA SER A 42 7.34 9.68 0.59
C SER A 42 7.10 8.18 0.77
N SER A 43 7.16 7.68 2.00
CA SER A 43 6.71 6.34 2.37
C SER A 43 5.81 6.39 3.60
N PHE A 44 4.97 5.38 3.81
CA PHE A 44 4.09 5.28 4.96
C PHE A 44 3.70 3.83 5.26
N ALA A 45 3.47 3.54 6.53
CA ALA A 45 2.78 2.36 7.01
C ALA A 45 1.49 2.82 7.71
N LEU A 46 0.41 2.07 7.56
CA LEU A 46 -0.86 2.34 8.21
C LEU A 46 -0.98 1.53 9.49
N GLU A 47 -1.58 2.13 10.51
CA GLU A 47 -1.98 1.41 11.71
C GLU A 47 -3.28 0.64 11.46
N ASP A 48 -3.55 -0.36 12.30
CA ASP A 48 -4.78 -1.17 12.21
C ASP A 48 -6.05 -0.34 12.48
N GLU A 49 -5.91 0.75 13.25
CA GLU A 49 -7.01 1.66 13.55
C GLU A 49 -7.39 2.47 12.29
N ARG A 50 -8.67 2.39 11.92
CA ARG A 50 -9.23 3.16 10.81
C ARG A 50 -10.51 3.89 11.21
N VAL A 51 -10.64 5.10 10.69
CA VAL A 51 -11.86 5.91 10.79
C VAL A 51 -12.34 6.22 9.38
N ILE A 52 -13.58 5.87 9.08
CA ILE A 52 -14.19 6.16 7.79
C ILE A 52 -15.19 7.28 7.98
N VAL A 53 -15.05 8.34 7.17
CA VAL A 53 -16.02 9.43 7.11
C VAL A 53 -16.65 9.40 5.72
N HIS A 54 -17.97 9.26 5.66
CA HIS A 54 -18.71 9.30 4.40
C HIS A 54 -20.00 10.10 4.58
N THR A 55 -20.58 10.53 3.46
CA THR A 55 -21.91 11.12 3.46
C THR A 55 -22.90 10.03 3.06
N ASP A 56 -23.97 9.87 3.84
CA ASP A 56 -25.01 8.89 3.54
C ASP A 56 -25.93 9.36 2.39
N GLU A 57 -26.88 8.52 2.00
CA GLU A 57 -27.85 8.85 0.93
C GLU A 57 -28.77 10.02 1.30
N ALA A 58 -28.92 10.33 2.58
CA ALA A 58 -29.70 11.48 3.06
C ALA A 58 -28.89 12.79 3.06
N GLY A 59 -27.58 12.74 2.78
CA GLY A 59 -26.70 13.91 2.77
C GLY A 59 -26.06 14.20 4.13
N GLU A 60 -26.24 13.34 5.12
CA GLU A 60 -25.67 13.51 6.46
C GLU A 60 -24.23 13.00 6.51
N ARG A 61 -23.36 13.74 7.19
CA ARG A 61 -21.96 13.31 7.40
C ARG A 61 -21.93 12.27 8.50
N VAL A 62 -21.60 11.04 8.14
CA VAL A 62 -21.50 9.90 9.05
C VAL A 62 -20.03 9.56 9.30
N VAL A 63 -19.69 9.40 10.58
CA VAL A 63 -18.41 8.83 11.01
C VAL A 63 -18.66 7.38 11.41
N ALA A 64 -18.04 6.45 10.70
CA ALA A 64 -18.11 5.03 10.98
C ALA A 64 -16.75 4.55 11.51
N SER A 65 -16.77 3.95 12.69
CA SER A 65 -15.62 3.36 13.37
C SER A 65 -15.71 1.83 13.37
N SER A 66 -15.82 1.19 12.20
CA SER A 66 -15.61 -0.26 12.07
C SER A 66 -15.81 -0.73 10.64
N GLY A 67 -14.97 -1.67 10.21
CA GLY A 67 -15.17 -2.44 8.96
C GLY A 67 -14.47 -1.83 7.73
N PRO A 68 -13.86 -2.65 6.85
CA PRO A 68 -13.61 -2.20 5.48
C PRO A 68 -14.94 -1.75 4.86
N PHE A 69 -14.91 -0.82 3.91
CA PHE A 69 -16.11 -0.47 3.15
C PHE A 69 -16.60 -1.72 2.39
N ALA A 70 -17.66 -2.39 2.87
CA ALA A 70 -18.32 -3.57 2.28
C ALA A 70 -17.38 -4.76 1.94
N GLU A 71 -17.40 -5.83 2.75
CA GLU A 71 -16.89 -7.19 2.43
C GLU A 71 -15.55 -7.29 1.66
N VAL A 72 -14.67 -6.29 1.74
CA VAL A 72 -13.40 -6.32 1.01
C VAL A 72 -12.44 -7.23 1.77
N GLN A 73 -11.91 -8.22 1.06
CA GLN A 73 -10.92 -9.15 1.62
C GLN A 73 -9.50 -8.57 1.58
N GLU A 74 -9.30 -7.39 0.98
CA GLU A 74 -8.00 -6.76 0.82
C GLU A 74 -8.01 -5.34 1.38
N PHE A 75 -6.86 -4.88 1.87
CA PHE A 75 -6.67 -3.55 2.43
C PHE A 75 -5.29 -2.99 2.07
N VAL A 76 -5.16 -1.67 2.08
CA VAL A 76 -3.84 -1.02 1.96
C VAL A 76 -3.17 -1.08 3.32
N GLY A 77 -2.00 -1.72 3.44
CA GLY A 77 -1.21 -1.75 4.66
C GLY A 77 -0.17 -0.62 4.73
N GLY A 78 0.20 -0.07 3.58
CA GLY A 78 1.19 0.99 3.46
C GLY A 78 1.53 1.27 2.01
N GLY A 79 2.57 2.07 1.78
CA GLY A 79 2.98 2.37 0.43
C GLY A 79 4.12 3.36 0.30
N TYR A 80 4.46 3.60 -0.97
CA TYR A 80 5.48 4.55 -1.39
C TYR A 80 4.89 5.48 -2.44
N ILE A 81 5.23 6.76 -2.38
CA ILE A 81 5.18 7.65 -3.52
C ILE A 81 6.61 7.72 -4.06
N ILE A 82 6.80 7.31 -5.32
CA ILE A 82 8.10 7.33 -5.99
C ILE A 82 8.07 8.25 -7.20
N GLU A 83 9.23 8.82 -7.52
CA GLU A 83 9.46 9.61 -8.73
C GLU A 83 10.46 8.89 -9.65
N VAL A 84 9.95 8.43 -10.79
CA VAL A 84 10.68 7.65 -11.80
C VAL A 84 10.34 8.13 -13.20
N ALA A 85 11.09 7.71 -14.22
CA ALA A 85 10.91 8.23 -15.58
C ALA A 85 9.57 7.80 -16.21
N ASN A 86 9.11 6.59 -15.93
CA ASN A 86 7.96 5.96 -16.57
C ASN A 86 7.37 4.82 -15.69
N VAL A 87 6.29 4.20 -16.17
CA VAL A 87 5.60 3.12 -15.45
C VAL A 87 6.43 1.83 -15.38
N ASP A 88 7.32 1.58 -16.34
CA ASP A 88 8.15 0.37 -16.35
C ASP A 88 9.17 0.40 -15.20
N GLU A 89 9.73 1.57 -14.89
CA GLU A 89 10.58 1.76 -13.71
C GLU A 89 9.78 1.57 -12.41
N ALA A 90 8.54 2.04 -12.35
CA ALA A 90 7.66 1.80 -11.20
C ALA A 90 7.34 0.30 -11.04
N ILE A 91 7.09 -0.42 -12.14
CA ILE A 91 6.90 -1.88 -12.15
C ILE A 91 8.14 -2.60 -11.66
N ALA A 92 9.34 -2.16 -12.06
CA ALA A 92 10.58 -2.76 -11.60
C ALA A 92 10.75 -2.65 -10.07
N TRP A 93 10.37 -1.51 -9.48
CA TRP A 93 10.34 -1.34 -8.02
C TRP A 93 9.25 -2.18 -7.36
N ALA A 94 8.03 -2.19 -7.91
CA ALA A 94 6.94 -2.99 -7.37
C ALA A 94 7.27 -4.49 -7.32
N ARG A 95 7.95 -5.03 -8.34
CA ARG A 95 8.41 -6.44 -8.39
C ARG A 95 9.49 -6.78 -7.36
N ARG A 96 10.24 -5.78 -6.88
CA ARG A 96 11.25 -5.95 -5.83
C ARG A 96 10.65 -5.83 -4.43
N SER A 97 9.48 -5.21 -4.32
CA SER A 97 8.78 -5.06 -3.05
C SER A 97 8.41 -6.44 -2.49
N PRO A 98 8.71 -6.72 -1.21
CA PRO A 98 8.24 -7.92 -0.54
C PRO A 98 6.71 -8.01 -0.53
N GLY A 99 6.00 -6.88 -0.61
CA GLY A 99 4.54 -6.84 -0.73
C GLY A 99 3.99 -7.40 -2.06
N SER A 100 4.85 -7.74 -3.02
CA SER A 100 4.47 -8.45 -4.25
C SER A 100 4.71 -9.98 -4.18
N ALA A 101 5.19 -10.48 -3.03
CA ALA A 101 5.36 -11.92 -2.78
C ALA A 101 4.00 -12.66 -2.76
N PRO A 102 3.98 -13.99 -2.92
CA PRO A 102 2.75 -14.78 -2.83
C PRO A 102 1.93 -14.45 -1.57
N GLY A 103 0.64 -14.20 -1.74
CA GLY A 103 -0.26 -13.78 -0.65
C GLY A 103 -0.48 -12.26 -0.57
N GLY A 104 0.37 -11.46 -1.23
CA GLY A 104 0.20 -10.00 -1.37
C GLY A 104 0.25 -9.55 -2.83
N HIS A 105 -0.05 -8.27 -3.05
CA HIS A 105 0.21 -7.62 -4.33
C HIS A 105 0.50 -6.12 -4.15
N VAL A 106 1.03 -5.48 -5.20
CA VAL A 106 1.30 -4.03 -5.22
C VAL A 106 0.47 -3.38 -6.33
N GLU A 107 -0.40 -2.44 -5.97
CA GLU A 107 -1.11 -1.61 -6.93
C GLU A 107 -0.26 -0.40 -7.33
N ILE A 108 -0.05 -0.21 -8.64
CA ILE A 108 0.72 0.91 -9.18
C ILE A 108 -0.23 1.96 -9.75
N ARG A 109 -0.20 3.16 -9.19
CA ARG A 109 -1.10 4.26 -9.53
C ARG A 109 -0.30 5.49 -9.99
N PRO A 110 -0.49 6.02 -11.21
CA PRO A 110 0.09 7.31 -11.57
C PRO A 110 -0.57 8.43 -10.74
N LEU A 111 0.23 9.37 -10.24
CA LEU A 111 -0.26 10.57 -9.57
C LEU A 111 -0.61 11.65 -10.59
N ALA A 112 -1.82 12.20 -10.48
CA ALA A 112 -2.23 13.35 -11.26
C ALA A 112 -1.55 14.64 -10.76
N PRO A 113 -1.18 15.58 -11.64
CA PRO A 113 -0.75 16.91 -11.23
C PRO A 113 -1.97 17.69 -10.75
N TYR A 114 -2.00 18.04 -9.47
CA TYR A 114 -2.94 19.02 -8.90
C TYR A 114 -2.16 20.25 -8.44
#